data_AF-A0A1V6AB82-F1
#
_entry.id   AF-A0A1V6AB82-F1
#
_cell.length_a   1.000
_cell.length_b   1.000
_cell.length_c   1.000
_cell.angle_alpha   90.00
_cell.angle_beta   90.00
_cell.angle_gamma   90.00
#
_symmetry.space_group_name_H-M   'P 1'
#
loop_
_entity.id
_entity.type
_entity.pdbx_description
1 polymer ?
#
loop_
_entity_poly.entity_id
_entity_poly.type
_entity_poly.pdbx_seq_one_letter_code
_entity_poly.pdbx_strand_id
1 'polypeptide(L)'
;MKYILQVRAIIPFVLPFIMLAILTYKVSADSTITIPVPKNMKDKQVTLSLRIPPNTEPLTREQSKVPPLKMSRLGKWDSNPSPKIQANDEIRDVFRLFLDKGWIKNDVGKTVARMQDLDKYHAIRLLQDLSSNVIELGKATNFHRVVQRCNLTASDIEDLRRMIKRFERDLITFGSNPRNIDKDLLVMQEKFKVSRQGILKVLKVEGTDDGSTLIHLSVD
;
A
#
# COMPACT_ATOMS: atom_id res chain seq x y z
N MET A 1 -32.69 -43.62 -29.27
CA MET A 1 -33.51 -42.89 -28.26
C MET A 1 -32.87 -42.82 -26.85
N LYS A 2 -31.52 -42.77 -26.72
CA LYS A 2 -30.85 -42.65 -25.40
C LYS A 2 -30.12 -41.32 -25.16
N TYR A 3 -29.82 -40.55 -26.20
CA TYR A 3 -29.10 -39.27 -26.08
C TYR A 3 -29.98 -38.08 -25.69
N ILE A 4 -31.30 -38.15 -25.92
CA ILE A 4 -32.23 -37.05 -25.59
C ILE A 4 -32.49 -36.98 -24.07
N LEU A 5 -32.37 -38.09 -23.35
CA LEU A 5 -32.57 -38.12 -21.89
C LEU A 5 -31.40 -37.54 -21.10
N GLN A 6 -30.15 -37.70 -21.58
CA GLN A 6 -28.96 -37.18 -20.89
C GLN A 6 -28.85 -35.65 -20.97
N VAL A 7 -29.24 -35.04 -22.10
CA VAL A 7 -29.21 -33.58 -22.25
C VAL A 7 -30.21 -32.91 -21.30
N ARG A 8 -31.39 -33.52 -21.06
CA ARG A 8 -32.39 -33.01 -20.10
C ARG A 8 -31.95 -33.06 -18.64
N ALA A 9 -31.06 -33.99 -18.28
CA ALA A 9 -30.54 -34.13 -16.91
C ALA A 9 -29.42 -33.12 -16.59
N ILE A 10 -28.72 -32.59 -17.60
CA ILE A 10 -27.58 -31.68 -17.42
C ILE A 10 -28.02 -30.21 -17.36
N ILE A 11 -29.11 -29.86 -18.05
CA ILE A 11 -29.67 -28.50 -18.08
C ILE A 11 -29.95 -27.91 -16.67
N PRO A 12 -30.56 -28.63 -15.69
CA PRO A 12 -30.83 -28.05 -14.37
C PRO A 12 -29.57 -27.82 -13.52
N PHE A 13 -28.42 -28.40 -13.87
CA PHE A 13 -27.16 -28.18 -13.15
C PHE A 13 -26.30 -27.06 -13.77
N VAL A 14 -26.37 -26.87 -15.09
CA VAL A 14 -25.55 -25.87 -15.79
C VAL A 14 -26.16 -24.46 -15.69
N LEU A 15 -27.49 -24.34 -15.75
CA LEU A 15 -28.19 -23.06 -15.70
C LEU A 15 -27.95 -22.23 -14.41
N PRO A 16 -27.99 -22.81 -13.20
CA PRO A 16 -27.70 -22.05 -11.98
C PRO A 16 -26.24 -21.61 -11.88
N PHE A 17 -25.30 -22.38 -12.44
CA PHE A 17 -23.88 -22.02 -12.48
C PHE A 17 -23.60 -20.82 -13.40
N ILE A 18 -24.28 -20.77 -14.55
CA ILE A 18 -24.19 -19.63 -15.49
C ILE A 18 -24.83 -18.38 -14.86
N MET A 19 -25.99 -18.52 -14.20
CA MET A 19 -26.63 -17.42 -13.47
C MET A 19 -25.76 -16.89 -12.32
N LEU A 20 -25.10 -17.77 -11.56
CA LEU A 20 -24.17 -17.39 -10.49
C LEU A 20 -22.96 -16.63 -11.06
N ALA A 21 -22.42 -17.08 -12.20
CA ALA A 21 -21.32 -16.39 -12.88
C ALA A 21 -21.71 -14.98 -13.35
N ILE A 22 -22.91 -14.82 -13.91
CA ILE A 22 -23.44 -13.51 -14.34
C ILE A 22 -23.68 -12.57 -13.13
N LEU A 23 -24.17 -13.10 -12.01
CA LEU A 23 -24.36 -12.34 -10.77
C LEU A 23 -23.02 -11.92 -10.13
N THR A 24 -22.00 -12.79 -10.13
CA THR A 24 -20.67 -12.42 -9.61
C THR A 24 -19.93 -11.40 -10.47
N TYR A 25 -20.26 -11.29 -11.77
CA TYR A 25 -19.67 -10.30 -12.66
C TYR A 25 -20.30 -8.90 -12.53
N LYS A 26 -21.47 -8.78 -11.88
CA LYS A 26 -22.30 -7.55 -11.87
C LYS A 26 -22.63 -6.98 -10.49
N VAL A 27 -21.89 -7.35 -9.44
CA VAL A 27 -21.99 -6.67 -8.13
C VAL A 27 -20.60 -6.27 -7.65
N SER A 28 -20.00 -5.30 -8.34
CA SER A 28 -19.11 -4.35 -7.68
C SER A 28 -19.96 -3.12 -7.40
N ALA A 29 -20.51 -3.03 -6.19
CA ALA A 29 -21.17 -1.84 -5.72
C ALA A 29 -20.10 -0.76 -5.50
N ASP A 30 -19.76 -0.07 -6.59
CA ASP A 30 -18.89 1.09 -6.56
C ASP A 30 -19.69 2.24 -5.93
N SER A 31 -19.57 2.41 -4.61
CA SER A 31 -20.09 3.59 -3.91
C SER A 31 -19.16 4.77 -4.17
N THR A 32 -19.04 5.17 -5.43
CA THR A 32 -18.40 6.41 -5.83
C THR A 32 -19.48 7.44 -6.07
N ILE A 33 -19.64 8.36 -5.11
CA ILE A 33 -20.47 9.55 -5.28
C ILE A 33 -19.69 10.52 -6.18
N THR A 34 -19.95 10.50 -7.48
CA THR A 34 -19.41 11.48 -8.43
C THR A 34 -20.17 12.80 -8.32
N ILE A 35 -19.52 13.80 -7.72
CA ILE A 35 -20.01 15.18 -7.68
C ILE A 35 -19.40 15.93 -8.87
N PRO A 36 -20.20 16.42 -9.84
CA PRO A 36 -19.65 17.12 -10.99
C PRO A 36 -19.17 18.52 -10.60
N VAL A 37 -17.92 18.85 -10.93
CA VAL A 37 -17.34 20.18 -10.75
C VAL A 37 -17.68 21.05 -11.99
N PRO A 38 -18.15 22.30 -11.81
CA PRO A 38 -18.47 23.18 -12.93
C PRO A 38 -17.22 23.66 -13.70
N LYS A 39 -17.36 23.78 -15.03
CA LYS A 39 -16.27 23.90 -16.02
C LYS A 39 -15.54 25.26 -16.10
N ASN A 40 -15.85 26.23 -15.27
CA ASN A 40 -15.16 27.53 -15.28
C ASN A 40 -14.73 27.93 -13.87
N MET A 41 -13.54 27.49 -13.45
CA MET A 41 -12.88 28.03 -12.25
C MET A 41 -11.46 28.44 -12.58
N LYS A 42 -11.12 29.70 -12.28
CA LYS A 42 -9.77 30.25 -12.44
C LYS A 42 -8.91 30.17 -11.19
N ASP A 43 -9.47 29.91 -10.00
CA ASP A 43 -8.68 29.86 -8.77
C ASP A 43 -9.05 28.68 -7.86
N LYS A 44 -8.02 27.98 -7.38
CA LYS A 44 -8.08 26.77 -6.54
C LYS A 44 -8.39 27.14 -5.09
N GLN A 45 -9.65 27.05 -4.67
CA GLN A 45 -10.03 26.76 -3.28
C GLN A 45 -11.50 26.32 -3.22
N VAL A 46 -11.74 25.10 -2.74
CA VAL A 46 -13.09 24.54 -2.53
C VAL A 46 -13.27 24.32 -1.04
N THR A 47 -14.19 25.07 -0.43
CA THR A 47 -14.56 24.90 0.99
C THR A 47 -15.88 24.12 1.05
N LEU A 48 -15.83 22.90 1.57
CA LEU A 48 -16.98 22.03 1.79
C LEU A 48 -17.53 22.27 3.21
N SER A 49 -18.75 22.81 3.32
CA SER A 49 -19.47 22.91 4.59
C SER A 49 -20.59 21.87 4.64
N LEU A 50 -20.41 20.85 5.49
CA LEU A 50 -21.42 19.82 5.74
C LEU A 50 -22.25 20.25 6.96
N ARG A 51 -23.48 20.71 6.75
CA ARG A 51 -24.41 21.07 7.84
C ARG A 51 -25.28 19.87 8.19
N ILE A 52 -25.00 19.24 9.33
CA ILE A 52 -25.80 18.13 9.86
C ILE A 52 -27.07 18.74 10.49
N PRO A 53 -28.29 18.27 10.13
CA PRO A 53 -29.53 18.77 10.72
C PRO A 53 -29.63 18.43 12.22
N PRO A 54 -30.20 19.32 13.06
CA PRO A 54 -30.05 19.27 14.52
C PRO A 54 -30.87 18.19 15.25
N ASN A 55 -31.74 17.44 14.56
CA ASN A 55 -32.59 16.43 15.20
C ASN A 55 -32.46 15.08 14.48
N THR A 56 -31.33 14.41 14.69
CA THR A 56 -31.25 12.97 14.44
C THR A 56 -31.14 12.28 15.79
N GLU A 57 -32.15 11.45 16.10
CA GLU A 57 -32.12 10.57 17.25
C GLU A 57 -30.84 9.73 17.19
N PRO A 58 -30.16 9.50 18.33
CA PRO A 58 -28.90 8.78 18.33
C PRO A 58 -29.10 7.41 17.69
N LEU A 59 -28.30 7.11 16.66
CA LEU A 59 -28.24 5.79 16.04
C LEU A 59 -28.17 4.75 17.15
N THR A 60 -29.25 3.99 17.32
CA THR A 60 -29.29 2.89 18.26
C THR A 60 -28.25 1.90 17.76
N ARG A 61 -27.07 1.88 18.39
CA ARG A 61 -26.13 0.78 18.24
C ARG A 61 -26.91 -0.46 18.68
N GLU A 62 -27.36 -1.28 17.73
CA GLU A 62 -27.62 -2.66 18.05
C GLU A 62 -26.31 -3.18 18.66
N GLN A 63 -26.31 -3.34 19.98
CA GLN A 63 -25.27 -4.07 20.66
C GLN A 63 -25.32 -5.46 20.03
N SER A 64 -24.41 -5.72 19.09
CA SER A 64 -24.19 -7.06 18.58
C SER A 64 -24.02 -7.95 19.81
N LYS A 65 -25.03 -8.78 20.09
CA LYS A 65 -25.00 -9.75 21.18
C LYS A 65 -23.65 -10.45 21.07
N VAL A 66 -22.80 -10.24 22.07
CA VAL A 66 -21.56 -10.98 22.19
C VAL A 66 -21.97 -12.45 22.19
N PRO A 67 -21.61 -13.24 21.16
CA PRO A 67 -21.98 -14.64 21.16
C PRO A 67 -21.36 -15.27 22.42
N PRO A 68 -22.07 -16.17 23.11
CA PRO A 68 -21.56 -16.75 24.35
C PRO A 68 -20.18 -17.35 24.09
N LEU A 69 -19.23 -17.02 24.96
CA LEU A 69 -17.87 -17.57 24.97
C LEU A 69 -17.99 -19.09 24.96
N LYS A 70 -17.85 -19.70 23.77
CA LYS A 70 -17.70 -21.15 23.65
C LYS A 70 -16.44 -21.52 24.43
N MET A 71 -16.60 -22.05 25.64
CA MET A 71 -15.56 -22.73 26.41
C MET A 71 -15.19 -24.05 25.72
N SER A 72 -14.63 -23.94 24.51
CA SER A 72 -14.00 -25.03 23.79
C SER A 72 -12.68 -24.52 23.21
N ARG A 73 -11.83 -24.03 24.10
CA ARG A 73 -10.42 -23.78 23.84
C ARG A 73 -9.62 -24.36 25.00
N LEU A 74 -9.62 -25.68 25.11
CA LEU A 74 -8.35 -26.36 25.40
C LEU A 74 -7.37 -25.79 24.38
N GLY A 75 -6.45 -24.94 24.85
CA GLY A 75 -5.58 -24.16 24.00
C GLY A 75 -4.88 -25.09 23.03
N LYS A 76 -5.24 -25.00 21.74
CA LYS A 76 -4.40 -25.56 20.69
C LYS A 76 -3.07 -24.85 20.86
N TRP A 77 -2.06 -25.59 21.31
CA TRP A 77 -0.69 -25.11 21.37
C TRP A 77 -0.29 -24.75 19.94
N ASP A 78 -0.33 -23.46 19.63
CA ASP A 78 0.17 -22.96 18.36
C ASP A 78 1.69 -22.88 18.49
N SER A 79 2.37 -23.67 17.67
CA SER A 79 3.84 -23.74 17.68
C SER A 79 4.47 -22.47 17.10
N ASN A 80 3.67 -21.56 16.51
CA ASN A 80 4.13 -20.25 16.08
C ASN A 80 3.21 -19.13 16.60
N PRO A 81 3.45 -18.59 17.81
CA PRO A 81 2.61 -17.57 18.43
C PRO A 81 2.74 -16.18 17.78
N SER A 82 3.42 -16.05 16.64
CA SER A 82 3.58 -14.77 15.95
C SER A 82 2.27 -14.35 15.29
N PRO A 83 1.78 -13.12 15.57
CA PRO A 83 0.65 -12.58 14.83
C PRO A 83 1.04 -12.46 13.35
N LYS A 84 0.28 -13.11 12.46
CA LYS A 84 0.47 -13.01 11.01
C LYS A 84 -0.12 -11.70 10.48
N ILE A 85 0.56 -11.10 9.52
CA ILE A 85 0.07 -9.92 8.80
C ILE A 85 -0.95 -10.39 7.74
N GLN A 86 -2.05 -9.65 7.61
CA GLN A 86 -3.08 -9.93 6.60
C GLN A 86 -2.50 -9.93 5.19
N ALA A 87 -3.07 -10.73 4.29
CA ALA A 87 -2.54 -10.91 2.94
C ALA A 87 -2.54 -9.62 2.10
N ASN A 88 -3.51 -8.74 2.32
CA ASN A 88 -3.74 -7.50 1.56
C ASN A 88 -3.28 -6.25 2.31
N ASP A 89 -2.27 -6.40 3.17
CA ASP A 89 -1.81 -5.30 4.01
C ASP A 89 -0.82 -4.40 3.24
N GLU A 90 -1.00 -3.07 3.36
CA GLU A 90 -0.19 -1.99 2.74
C GLU A 90 1.32 -2.19 2.93
N ILE A 91 1.74 -2.76 4.08
CA ILE A 91 3.16 -3.01 4.38
C ILE A 91 3.81 -3.95 3.36
N ARG A 92 3.05 -4.88 2.77
CA ARG A 92 3.58 -5.80 1.75
C ARG A 92 3.85 -5.09 0.44
N ASP A 93 3.00 -4.14 0.08
CA ASP A 93 3.19 -3.34 -1.13
C ASP A 93 4.42 -2.43 -0.99
N VAL A 94 4.61 -1.85 0.20
CA VAL A 94 5.84 -1.13 0.54
C VAL A 94 7.06 -2.05 0.41
N PHE A 95 7.03 -3.25 1.00
CA PHE A 95 8.17 -4.18 0.89
C PHE A 95 8.46 -4.64 -0.53
N ARG A 96 7.44 -4.88 -1.36
CA ARG A 96 7.62 -5.18 -2.78
C ARG A 96 8.24 -4.00 -3.53
N LEU A 97 7.75 -2.79 -3.32
CA LEU A 97 8.29 -1.59 -3.94
C LEU A 97 9.78 -1.40 -3.64
N PHE A 98 10.18 -1.57 -2.37
CA PHE A 98 11.57 -1.45 -1.96
C PHE A 98 12.43 -2.65 -2.40
N LEU A 99 11.85 -3.84 -2.55
CA LEU A 99 12.51 -5.01 -3.12
C LEU A 99 12.80 -4.80 -4.61
N ASP A 100 11.82 -4.34 -5.38
CA ASP A 100 11.93 -4.08 -6.82
C ASP A 100 12.96 -2.97 -7.10
N LYS A 101 13.03 -1.99 -6.21
CA LYS A 101 14.06 -0.93 -6.24
C LYS A 101 15.43 -1.39 -5.73
N GLY A 102 15.56 -2.60 -5.17
CA GLY A 102 16.84 -3.17 -4.74
C GLY A 102 17.37 -2.65 -3.39
N TRP A 103 16.52 -2.10 -2.52
CA TRP A 103 16.93 -1.53 -1.22
C TRP A 103 17.08 -2.55 -0.11
N ILE A 104 16.62 -3.78 -0.35
CA ILE A 104 16.75 -4.90 0.58
C ILE A 104 18.04 -5.64 0.24
N LYS A 105 19.12 -5.32 0.95
CA LYS A 105 20.47 -5.89 0.71
C LYS A 105 20.56 -7.37 1.11
N ASN A 106 19.98 -7.73 2.26
CA ASN A 106 20.11 -9.06 2.86
C ASN A 106 19.24 -10.10 2.13
N ASP A 107 19.80 -11.27 1.81
CA ASP A 107 19.03 -12.34 1.14
C ASP A 107 17.90 -12.90 2.01
N VAL A 108 18.11 -12.93 3.33
CA VAL A 108 17.04 -13.21 4.30
C VAL A 108 15.92 -12.18 4.18
N GLY A 109 16.27 -10.90 4.09
CA GLY A 109 15.29 -9.82 3.92
C GLY A 109 14.52 -9.93 2.60
N LYS A 110 15.20 -10.28 1.49
CA LYS A 110 14.56 -10.51 0.19
C LYS A 110 13.58 -11.68 0.25
N THR A 111 13.95 -12.74 0.96
CA THR A 111 13.10 -13.92 1.17
C THR A 111 11.86 -13.53 1.97
N VAL A 112 12.05 -12.83 3.10
CA VAL A 112 10.97 -12.34 3.97
C VAL A 112 10.00 -11.43 3.22
N ALA A 113 10.51 -10.51 2.39
CA ALA A 113 9.68 -9.62 1.57
C ALA A 113 8.80 -10.37 0.53
N ARG A 114 9.21 -11.58 0.13
CA ARG A 114 8.47 -12.43 -0.82
C ARG A 114 7.56 -13.45 -0.15
N MET A 115 7.62 -13.61 1.18
CA MET A 115 6.80 -14.59 1.89
C MET A 115 5.32 -14.24 1.81
N GLN A 116 4.49 -15.21 1.45
CA GLN A 116 3.03 -15.06 1.42
C GLN A 116 2.44 -14.99 2.83
N ASP A 117 3.06 -15.67 3.79
CA ASP A 117 2.67 -15.65 5.20
C ASP A 117 3.73 -14.89 5.99
N LEU A 118 3.61 -13.56 6.01
CA LEU A 118 4.56 -12.71 6.71
C LEU A 118 4.19 -12.59 8.20
N ASP A 119 5.08 -13.04 9.07
CA ASP A 119 4.96 -12.80 10.50
C ASP A 119 5.24 -11.33 10.84
N LYS A 120 4.47 -10.78 11.79
CA LYS A 120 4.60 -9.39 12.22
C LYS A 120 6.02 -9.06 12.70
N TYR A 121 6.68 -9.98 13.40
CA TYR A 121 8.03 -9.77 13.91
C TYR A 121 9.08 -9.72 12.81
N HIS A 122 8.96 -10.57 11.79
CA HIS A 122 9.81 -10.52 10.61
C HIS A 122 9.60 -9.23 9.81
N ALA A 123 8.36 -8.76 9.70
CA ALA A 123 8.05 -7.48 9.08
C ALA A 123 8.68 -6.29 9.83
N ILE A 124 8.59 -6.26 11.17
CA ILE A 124 9.18 -5.19 11.98
C ILE A 124 10.70 -5.15 11.80
N ARG A 125 11.34 -6.32 11.79
CA ARG A 125 12.80 -6.40 11.60
C ARG A 125 13.21 -5.96 10.20
N LEU A 126 12.46 -6.37 9.17
CA LEU A 126 12.68 -5.90 7.81
C LEU A 126 12.51 -4.37 7.70
N LEU A 127 11.50 -3.82 8.38
CA LEU A 127 11.23 -2.38 8.43
C LEU A 127 12.39 -1.61 9.09
N GLN A 128 12.96 -2.14 10.18
CA GLN A 128 14.14 -1.58 10.84
C GLN A 128 15.37 -1.60 9.90
N ASP A 129 15.66 -2.75 9.29
CA ASP A 129 16.77 -2.90 8.36
C ASP A 129 16.64 -1.93 7.18
N LEU A 130 15.44 -1.82 6.61
CA LEU A 130 15.14 -0.91 5.50
C LEU A 130 15.34 0.56 5.91
N SER A 131 14.81 0.95 7.06
CA SER A 131 14.94 2.31 7.58
C SER A 131 16.40 2.68 7.84
N SER A 132 17.18 1.75 8.40
CA SER A 132 18.62 1.94 8.60
C SER A 132 19.35 2.13 7.27
N ASN A 133 19.08 1.28 6.27
CA ASN A 133 19.69 1.38 4.94
C ASN A 133 19.40 2.72 4.25
N VAL A 134 18.16 3.24 4.38
CA VAL A 134 17.78 4.54 3.81
C VAL A 134 18.46 5.69 4.58
N ILE A 135 18.50 5.63 5.91
CA ILE A 135 19.15 6.66 6.75
C ILE A 135 20.67 6.70 6.53
N GLU A 136 21.32 5.53 6.36
CA GLU A 136 22.74 5.43 6.04
C GLU A 136 23.11 6.19 4.77
N LEU A 137 22.26 6.13 3.73
CA LEU A 137 22.46 6.92 2.51
C LEU A 137 22.50 8.42 2.81
N GLY A 138 21.72 8.87 3.78
CA GLY A 138 21.69 10.26 4.26
C GLY A 138 22.95 10.76 4.93
N LYS A 139 23.75 9.84 5.45
CA LYS A 139 25.02 10.12 6.13
C LYS A 139 26.20 10.09 5.15
N ALA A 140 25.98 9.70 3.89
CA ALA A 140 27.04 9.64 2.89
C ALA A 140 27.59 11.05 2.58
N THR A 141 28.92 11.18 2.57
CA THR A 141 29.63 12.44 2.27
C THR A 141 29.31 13.00 0.88
N ASN A 142 28.98 12.13 -0.07
CA ASN A 142 28.60 12.47 -1.45
C ASN A 142 27.09 12.37 -1.72
N PHE A 143 26.26 12.72 -0.73
CA PHE A 143 24.81 12.58 -0.79
C PHE A 143 24.18 13.06 -2.11
N HIS A 144 24.53 14.26 -2.58
CA HIS A 144 23.93 14.84 -3.79
C HIS A 144 24.14 13.98 -5.04
N ARG A 145 25.37 13.48 -5.26
CA ARG A 145 25.68 12.58 -6.40
C ARG A 145 25.01 11.22 -6.26
N VAL A 146 24.89 10.71 -5.03
CA VAL A 146 24.24 9.43 -4.74
C VAL A 146 22.74 9.53 -5.01
N VAL A 147 22.08 10.61 -4.58
CA VAL A 147 20.64 10.84 -4.77
C VAL A 147 20.25 10.95 -6.24
N GLN A 148 21.11 11.52 -7.08
CA GLN A 148 20.90 11.59 -8.53
C GLN A 148 20.91 10.23 -9.22
N ARG A 149 21.71 9.28 -8.73
CA ARG A 149 21.79 7.90 -9.26
C ARG A 149 20.82 6.95 -8.57
N CYS A 150 20.25 7.38 -7.44
CA CYS A 150 19.34 6.61 -6.63
C CYS A 150 17.96 6.51 -7.31
N ASN A 151 17.31 5.36 -7.22
CA ASN A 151 15.95 5.14 -7.72
C ASN A 151 14.84 5.40 -6.66
N LEU A 152 15.21 5.89 -5.47
CA LEU A 152 14.24 6.33 -4.45
C LEU A 152 13.64 7.69 -4.78
N THR A 153 12.37 7.85 -4.46
CA THR A 153 11.63 9.12 -4.53
C THR A 153 11.31 9.62 -3.12
N ALA A 154 10.94 10.90 -3.00
CA ALA A 154 10.49 11.46 -1.73
C ALA A 154 9.20 10.78 -1.21
N SER A 155 8.35 10.26 -2.11
CA SER A 155 7.15 9.49 -1.74
C SER A 155 7.49 8.15 -1.10
N ASP A 156 8.52 7.44 -1.57
CA ASP A 156 8.93 6.16 -0.97
C ASP A 156 9.37 6.34 0.49
N ILE A 157 10.08 7.44 0.76
CA ILE A 157 10.53 7.80 2.11
C ILE A 157 9.31 8.14 3.00
N GLU A 158 8.29 8.78 2.44
CA GLU A 158 7.05 9.08 3.15
C GLU A 158 6.25 7.82 3.48
N ASP A 159 6.13 6.88 2.55
CA ASP A 159 5.50 5.57 2.78
C ASP A 159 6.22 4.80 3.89
N LEU A 160 7.56 4.85 3.91
CA LEU A 160 8.36 4.25 4.97
C LEU A 160 8.10 4.89 6.34
N ARG A 161 8.02 6.23 6.41
CA ARG A 161 7.66 6.97 7.62
C ARG A 161 6.26 6.63 8.11
N ARG A 162 5.29 6.51 7.19
CA ARG A 162 3.93 6.07 7.50
C ARG A 162 3.92 4.66 8.10
N MET A 163 4.71 3.73 7.56
CA MET A 163 4.86 2.38 8.13
C MET A 163 5.49 2.40 9.52
N ILE A 164 6.54 3.21 9.76
CA ILE A 164 7.14 3.37 11.08
C ILE A 164 6.14 3.87 12.11
N LYS A 165 5.34 4.89 11.75
CA LYS A 165 4.28 5.42 12.62
C LYS A 165 3.20 4.38 12.91
N ARG A 166 2.83 3.57 11.91
CA ARG A 166 1.84 2.49 12.09
C ARG A 166 2.32 1.41 13.04
N PHE A 167 3.60 1.02 12.95
CA PHE A 167 4.20 -0.02 13.79
C PHE A 167 4.95 0.53 15.01
N GLU A 168 4.69 1.78 15.42
CA GLU A 168 5.42 2.49 16.48
C GLU A 168 5.49 1.70 17.80
N ARG A 169 4.35 1.19 18.27
CA ARG A 169 4.26 0.41 19.52
C ARG A 169 5.09 -0.87 19.46
N ASP A 170 5.09 -1.53 18.31
CA ASP A 170 5.84 -2.76 18.15
C ASP A 170 7.35 -2.46 18.02
N LEU A 171 7.73 -1.41 17.29
CA LEU A 171 9.12 -0.97 17.16
C LEU A 171 9.75 -0.63 18.53
N ILE A 172 8.99 0.01 19.42
CA ILE A 172 9.41 0.28 20.81
C ILE A 172 9.65 -1.03 21.57
N THR A 173 8.77 -2.02 21.39
CA THR A 173 8.90 -3.34 22.03
C THR A 173 10.16 -4.07 21.55
N PHE A 174 10.57 -3.83 20.31
CA PHE A 174 11.83 -4.34 19.72
C PHE A 174 13.07 -3.48 20.05
N GLY A 175 12.95 -2.49 20.95
CA GLY A 175 14.08 -1.66 21.40
C GLY A 175 14.51 -0.57 20.41
N SER A 176 13.74 -0.31 19.34
CA SER A 176 13.99 0.80 18.43
C SER A 176 13.30 2.08 18.92
N ASN A 177 13.90 3.23 18.65
CA ASN A 177 13.27 4.52 18.91
C ASN A 177 12.64 5.07 17.61
N PRO A 178 11.32 4.85 17.40
CA PRO A 178 10.65 5.23 16.14
C PRO A 178 10.63 6.76 15.92
N ARG A 179 10.67 7.57 16.99
CA ARG A 179 10.70 9.04 16.86
C ARG A 179 12.00 9.54 16.26
N ASN A 180 13.12 8.93 16.63
CA ASN A 180 14.42 9.27 16.05
C ASN A 180 14.49 8.85 14.58
N ILE A 181 14.01 7.65 14.27
CA ILE A 181 13.97 7.12 12.90
C ILE A 181 13.08 8.01 12.02
N ASP A 182 11.88 8.40 12.48
CA ASP A 182 10.98 9.29 11.72
C ASP A 182 11.61 10.67 11.49
N LYS A 183 12.27 11.24 12.50
CA LYS A 183 12.97 12.52 12.37
C LYS A 183 14.09 12.45 11.32
N ASP A 184 14.91 11.41 11.36
CA ASP A 184 16.01 11.22 10.41
C ASP A 184 15.48 11.02 8.99
N LEU A 185 14.40 10.25 8.83
CA LEU A 185 13.74 10.06 7.54
C LEU A 185 13.06 11.34 7.03
N LEU A 186 12.51 12.18 7.90
CA LEU A 186 11.96 13.50 7.52
C LEU A 186 13.06 14.41 6.98
N VAL A 187 14.19 14.52 7.69
CA VAL A 187 15.34 15.31 7.23
C VAL A 187 15.83 14.79 5.89
N MET A 188 15.83 13.46 5.72
CA MET A 188 16.17 12.81 4.46
C MET A 188 15.21 13.14 3.32
N GLN A 189 13.91 13.10 3.59
CA GLN A 189 12.88 13.46 2.61
C GLN A 189 13.08 14.88 2.10
N GLU A 190 13.32 15.85 3.00
CA GLU A 190 13.56 17.24 2.61
C GLU A 190 14.87 17.41 1.83
N LYS A 191 15.94 16.72 2.24
CA LYS A 191 17.19 16.70 1.47
C LYS A 191 17.02 16.10 0.07
N PHE A 192 16.17 15.07 -0.08
CA PHE A 192 15.83 14.48 -1.37
C PHE A 192 15.08 15.46 -2.27
N LYS A 193 14.10 16.20 -1.72
CA LYS A 193 13.37 17.24 -2.46
C LYS A 193 14.33 18.33 -2.94
N VAL A 194 15.13 18.90 -2.05
CA VAL A 194 16.11 19.96 -2.41
C VAL A 194 17.15 19.47 -3.41
N SER A 195 17.64 18.23 -3.27
CA SER A 195 18.66 17.69 -4.19
C SER A 195 18.13 17.34 -5.57
N ARG A 196 16.81 17.15 -5.71
CA ARG A 196 16.15 16.83 -6.98
C ARG A 196 15.44 18.01 -7.64
N GLN A 197 15.25 19.11 -6.92
CA GLN A 197 14.78 20.37 -7.48
C GLN A 197 15.66 20.78 -8.67
N GLY A 198 15.03 20.95 -9.84
CA GLY A 198 15.71 21.34 -11.08
C GLY A 198 16.30 20.19 -11.90
N ILE A 199 16.10 18.92 -11.49
CA ILE A 199 16.47 17.76 -12.31
C ILE A 199 15.32 17.46 -13.27
N LEU A 200 15.56 17.66 -14.57
CA LEU A 200 14.64 17.30 -15.64
C LEU A 200 14.76 15.79 -15.89
N LYS A 201 13.70 15.04 -15.60
CA LYS A 201 13.64 13.62 -15.93
C LYS A 201 13.19 13.47 -17.38
N VAL A 202 14.04 12.86 -18.21
CA VAL A 202 13.67 12.48 -19.57
C VAL A 202 12.67 11.33 -19.50
N LEU A 203 11.44 11.58 -19.93
CA LEU A 203 10.37 10.60 -19.99
C LEU A 203 10.43 9.78 -21.27
N LYS A 204 10.73 10.44 -22.38
CA LYS A 204 10.72 9.82 -23.71
C LYS A 204 11.53 10.67 -24.67
N VAL A 205 12.26 10.00 -25.55
CA VAL A 205 12.97 10.63 -26.68
C VAL A 205 12.36 10.07 -27.94
N GLU A 206 11.69 10.91 -28.72
CA GLU A 206 11.10 10.56 -30.01
C GLU A 206 11.96 11.16 -31.12
N GLY A 207 12.28 10.35 -32.13
CA GLY A 207 12.87 10.86 -33.37
C GLY A 207 11.76 11.29 -34.31
N THR A 208 11.80 12.54 -34.78
CA THR A 208 10.89 13.05 -35.81
C THR A 208 11.51 12.83 -37.19
N ASP A 209 10.69 12.54 -38.21
CA ASP A 209 11.13 12.23 -39.58
C ASP A 209 11.93 13.38 -40.25
N ASP A 210 11.81 14.61 -39.73
CA ASP A 210 12.59 15.79 -40.16
C ASP A 210 14.03 15.83 -39.61
N GLY A 211 14.48 14.79 -38.89
CA GLY A 211 15.81 14.73 -38.27
C GLY A 211 15.94 15.50 -36.94
N SER A 212 14.84 16.04 -36.42
CA SER A 212 14.78 16.59 -35.06
C SER A 212 14.50 15.51 -34.02
N THR A 213 14.88 15.76 -32.76
CA THR A 213 14.64 14.85 -31.64
C THR A 213 13.77 15.55 -30.61
N LEU A 214 12.59 15.00 -30.33
CA LEU A 214 11.67 15.50 -29.33
C LEU A 214 11.96 14.83 -27.98
N ILE A 215 12.36 15.63 -26.99
CA ILE A 215 12.66 15.14 -25.64
C ILE A 215 11.52 15.56 -24.72
N HIS A 216 10.74 14.59 -24.24
CA HIS A 216 9.72 14.80 -23.23
C HIS A 216 10.39 14.87 -21.87
N LEU A 217 10.31 16.03 -21.21
CA LEU A 217 10.90 16.28 -19.90
C LEU A 217 9.81 16.44 -18.85
N SER A 218 10.00 15.84 -17.68
CA SER A 218 9.22 16.11 -16.46
C SER A 218 10.08 16.89 -15.48
N VAL A 219 9.48 17.87 -14.82
CA VAL A 219 10.06 18.58 -13.67
C VAL A 219 9.49 17.95 -12.41
N ASP A 220 10.37 17.46 -11.52
CA ASP A 220 10.04 17.11 -10.13
C ASP A 220 10.25 18.32 -9.20
#